data_AF-A0A974AIT2-F1
#
_entry.id   AF-A0A974AIT2-F1
#
_cell.length_a   1.000
_cell.length_b   1.000
_cell.length_c   1.000
_cell.angle_alpha   90.00
_cell.angle_beta   90.00
_cell.angle_gamma   90.00
#
_symmetry.space_group_name_H-M   'P 1'
#
loop_
_entity.id
_entity.type
_entity.pdbx_description
1 polymer ?
#
loop_
_entity_poly.entity_id
_entity_poly.type
_entity_poly.pdbx_seq_one_letter_code
_entity_poly.pdbx_strand_id
1 'polypeptide(L)'
;MEIRAPYIVVGAFVLSAIVAVFGFVYWLNNFGGIGKRETYQLVFTDPVPGLLVGAGVLFNGIRVGEVTALELVPERPREVRAGIAVAERTPVHTDTRVGLDFQGLTGVPVIALEGGDDPQAPPAREPLVAEKGAGRSMTQAARDALRRVDAVLSDNAAPLHSTIDNLSTFAEGLARNTPKLDGIVAGLERMTGGGAPAPRKVAYDLHAVDSFGAQRHAKLPEQLVMAEPTAIARLQTQRFLFTPDEEIQGFEGAQWSDSLPVLVQARLLQSFENYDVEHAPLRADSGVEGAPRLLIDLRRFEIVWGPQPRATISLSAKIVDRNGQVKAAKLIEGSEGISSLTPSEAAAAFDKAFGTLARELVMWVAATD
;
A
#
# COMPACT_ATOMS: atom_id res chain seq x y z
N MET A 1 -109.13 12.75 -28.34
CA MET A 1 -108.07 12.17 -27.49
C MET A 1 -108.75 11.57 -26.27
N GLU A 2 -108.93 10.26 -26.23
CA GLU A 2 -109.48 9.56 -25.07
C GLU A 2 -108.33 8.80 -24.41
N ILE A 3 -107.80 9.33 -23.30
CA ILE A 3 -106.73 8.69 -22.52
C ILE A 3 -107.39 7.66 -21.61
N ARG A 4 -107.56 6.42 -22.09
CA ARG A 4 -107.89 5.29 -21.22
C ARG A 4 -106.59 4.86 -20.53
N ALA A 5 -106.39 5.30 -19.30
CA ALA A 5 -105.30 4.81 -18.47
C ALA A 5 -105.48 3.30 -18.25
N PRO A 6 -104.53 2.45 -18.65
CA PRO A 6 -104.68 1.01 -18.50
C PRO A 6 -104.36 0.62 -17.05
N TYR A 7 -105.33 0.78 -16.14
CA TYR A 7 -105.18 0.41 -14.72
C TYR A 7 -104.74 -1.05 -14.53
N ILE A 8 -105.12 -1.94 -15.45
CA ILE A 8 -104.66 -3.33 -15.47
C ILE A 8 -103.14 -3.42 -15.72
N VAL A 9 -102.58 -2.60 -16.61
CA VAL A 9 -101.14 -2.58 -16.89
C VAL A 9 -100.37 -2.01 -15.70
N VAL A 10 -100.89 -0.97 -15.06
CA VAL A 10 -100.29 -0.41 -13.84
C VAL A 10 -100.33 -1.42 -12.69
N GLY A 11 -101.47 -2.08 -12.48
CA GLY A 11 -101.63 -3.12 -11.46
C GLY A 11 -100.70 -4.32 -11.69
N ALA A 12 -100.60 -4.81 -12.93
CA ALA A 12 -99.69 -5.88 -13.30
C ALA A 12 -98.22 -5.50 -13.09
N PHE A 13 -97.85 -4.26 -13.43
CA PHE A 13 -96.50 -3.74 -13.20
C PHE A 13 -96.16 -3.68 -11.72
N VAL A 14 -97.05 -3.14 -10.87
CA VAL A 14 -96.84 -3.08 -9.42
C VAL A 14 -96.72 -4.49 -8.81
N LEU A 15 -97.59 -5.42 -9.22
CA LEU A 15 -97.53 -6.81 -8.74
C LEU A 15 -96.20 -7.49 -9.16
N SER A 16 -95.76 -7.27 -10.40
CA SER A 16 -94.48 -7.78 -10.88
C SER A 16 -93.29 -7.18 -10.14
N ALA A 17 -93.33 -5.89 -9.80
CA ALA A 17 -92.30 -5.21 -9.03
C ALA A 17 -92.21 -5.76 -7.60
N ILE A 18 -93.34 -6.04 -6.95
CA ILE A 18 -93.38 -6.67 -5.63
C ILE A 18 -92.77 -8.07 -5.68
N VAL A 19 -93.16 -8.90 -6.65
CA VAL A 19 -92.58 -10.25 -6.84
C VAL A 19 -91.09 -10.16 -7.14
N ALA A 20 -90.65 -9.19 -7.95
CA ALA A 20 -89.24 -8.96 -8.22
C ALA A 20 -88.45 -8.56 -6.97
N VAL A 21 -89.02 -7.71 -6.09
CA VAL A 21 -88.38 -7.32 -4.82
C VAL A 21 -88.27 -8.53 -3.88
N PHE A 22 -89.33 -9.30 -3.69
CA PHE A 22 -89.28 -10.50 -2.85
C PHE A 22 -88.33 -11.57 -3.43
N GLY A 23 -88.36 -11.76 -4.75
CA GLY A 23 -87.43 -12.63 -5.45
C GLY A 23 -85.97 -12.17 -5.28
N PHE A 24 -85.73 -10.87 -5.35
CA PHE A 24 -84.40 -10.29 -5.16
C PHE A 24 -83.91 -10.44 -3.71
N VAL A 25 -84.76 -10.18 -2.71
CA VAL A 25 -84.42 -10.35 -1.29
C VAL A 25 -84.17 -11.83 -0.96
N TYR A 26 -85.02 -12.73 -1.46
CA TYR A 26 -84.83 -14.17 -1.29
C TYR A 26 -83.53 -14.66 -1.95
N TRP A 27 -83.27 -14.20 -3.17
CA TRP A 27 -82.03 -14.50 -3.88
C TRP A 27 -80.79 -13.97 -3.14
N LEU A 28 -80.84 -12.74 -2.62
CA LEU A 28 -79.75 -12.14 -1.85
C LEU A 28 -79.47 -12.93 -0.57
N ASN A 29 -80.52 -13.35 0.15
CA ASN A 29 -80.37 -14.12 1.38
C ASN A 29 -79.85 -15.54 1.15
N ASN A 30 -80.19 -16.17 0.01
CA ASN A 30 -79.83 -17.56 -0.26
C ASN A 30 -78.52 -17.74 -1.07
N PHE A 31 -78.17 -16.79 -1.95
CA PHE A 31 -76.93 -16.83 -2.73
C PHE A 31 -75.81 -15.94 -2.17
N GLY A 32 -76.13 -15.03 -1.24
CA GLY A 32 -75.18 -14.15 -0.56
C GLY A 32 -74.35 -14.83 0.52
N GLY A 33 -73.62 -15.91 0.22
CA GLY A 33 -72.39 -16.29 0.95
C GLY A 33 -72.45 -16.47 2.48
N ILE A 34 -73.62 -16.80 3.06
CA ILE A 34 -73.74 -17.20 4.47
C ILE A 34 -73.65 -18.72 4.56
N GLY A 35 -72.48 -19.28 4.23
CA GLY A 35 -72.16 -20.64 4.66
C GLY A 35 -72.17 -20.73 6.19
N LYS A 36 -72.35 -21.92 6.77
CA LYS A 36 -72.14 -22.12 8.20
C LYS A 36 -70.72 -21.62 8.57
N ARG A 37 -70.65 -20.69 9.51
CA ARG A 37 -69.40 -20.11 10.00
C ARG A 37 -69.21 -20.49 11.45
N GLU A 38 -67.99 -20.83 11.80
CA GLU A 38 -67.55 -21.02 13.18
C GLU A 38 -66.88 -19.74 13.68
N THR A 39 -67.18 -19.39 14.92
CA THR A 39 -66.65 -18.17 15.54
C THR A 39 -65.46 -18.53 16.43
N TYR A 40 -64.32 -17.88 16.19
CA TYR A 40 -63.11 -18.01 16.98
C TYR A 40 -62.77 -16.69 17.67
N GLN A 41 -62.10 -16.76 18.81
CA GLN A 41 -61.54 -15.59 19.50
C GLN A 41 -60.03 -15.59 19.36
N LEU A 42 -59.47 -14.44 19.01
CA LEU A 42 -58.03 -14.20 18.90
C LEU A 42 -57.62 -13.15 19.93
N VAL A 43 -56.41 -13.28 20.46
CA VAL A 43 -55.82 -12.27 21.36
C VAL A 43 -54.50 -11.78 20.77
N PHE A 44 -54.43 -10.48 20.48
CA PHE A 44 -53.22 -9.79 20.03
C PHE A 44 -52.53 -9.11 21.21
N THR A 45 -51.25 -9.42 21.43
CA THR A 45 -50.44 -8.80 22.50
C THR A 45 -49.78 -7.49 22.06
N ASP A 46 -49.68 -7.25 20.76
CA ASP A 46 -49.17 -6.02 20.16
C ASP A 46 -50.31 -5.14 19.62
N PRO A 47 -50.10 -3.82 19.46
CA PRO A 47 -51.07 -2.94 18.81
C PRO A 47 -51.39 -3.42 17.38
N VAL A 48 -52.69 -3.42 17.04
CA VAL A 48 -53.20 -3.76 15.70
C VAL A 48 -53.74 -2.51 14.98
N PRO A 49 -52.86 -1.60 14.51
CA PRO A 49 -53.29 -0.33 13.92
C PRO A 49 -54.08 -0.56 12.62
N GLY A 50 -55.28 0.02 12.55
CA GLY A 50 -56.12 0.04 11.35
C GLY A 50 -56.98 -1.20 11.12
N LEU A 51 -56.93 -2.22 12.01
CA LEU A 51 -57.81 -3.37 11.92
C LEU A 51 -59.25 -2.97 12.28
N LEU A 52 -60.21 -3.29 11.42
CA LEU A 52 -61.61 -2.92 11.57
C LEU A 52 -62.51 -4.16 11.56
N VAL A 53 -63.70 -4.04 12.14
CA VAL A 53 -64.77 -5.03 11.97
C VAL A 53 -65.13 -5.11 10.48
N GLY A 54 -65.24 -6.33 9.96
CA GLY A 54 -65.39 -6.63 8.54
C GLY A 54 -64.07 -6.85 7.79
N ALA A 55 -62.91 -6.66 8.42
CA ALA A 55 -61.63 -6.99 7.82
C ALA A 55 -61.56 -8.48 7.44
N GLY A 56 -60.88 -8.78 6.32
CA GLY A 56 -60.74 -10.15 5.85
C GLY A 56 -59.92 -11.01 6.81
N VAL A 57 -60.31 -12.28 6.93
CA VAL A 57 -59.51 -13.33 7.55
C VAL A 57 -59.04 -14.26 6.46
N LEU A 58 -57.73 -14.47 6.39
CA LEU A 58 -57.07 -15.30 5.41
C LEU A 58 -56.49 -16.52 6.12
N PHE A 59 -56.53 -17.66 5.45
CA PHE A 59 -55.82 -18.87 5.86
C PHE A 59 -54.83 -19.23 4.77
N ASN A 60 -53.54 -19.25 5.07
CA ASN A 60 -52.46 -19.43 4.09
C ASN A 60 -52.65 -18.56 2.82
N GLY A 61 -53.08 -17.30 2.99
CA GLY A 61 -53.32 -16.35 1.91
C GLY A 61 -54.68 -16.46 1.19
N ILE A 62 -55.54 -17.41 1.57
CA ILE A 62 -56.88 -17.57 0.99
C ILE A 62 -57.92 -16.96 1.92
N ARG A 63 -58.81 -16.10 1.42
CA ARG A 63 -59.87 -15.51 2.25
C ARG A 63 -60.88 -16.58 2.69
N VAL A 64 -60.95 -16.81 4.00
CA VAL A 64 -61.81 -17.83 4.64
C VAL A 64 -62.86 -17.25 5.57
N GLY A 65 -62.77 -15.96 5.91
CA GLY A 65 -63.66 -15.35 6.88
C GLY A 65 -63.53 -13.84 7.00
N GLU A 66 -64.08 -13.31 8.09
CA GLU A 66 -64.03 -11.89 8.43
C GLU A 66 -64.01 -11.65 9.95
N VAL A 67 -63.53 -10.48 10.35
CA VAL A 67 -63.55 -10.01 11.73
C VAL A 67 -64.97 -9.56 12.10
N THR A 68 -65.56 -10.15 13.13
CA THR A 68 -66.91 -9.84 13.59
C THR A 68 -66.94 -8.89 14.79
N ALA A 69 -65.90 -8.89 15.62
CA ALA A 69 -65.83 -8.04 16.81
C ALA A 69 -64.38 -7.65 17.12
N LEU A 70 -64.20 -6.46 17.71
CA LEU A 70 -62.91 -5.98 18.19
C LEU A 70 -63.10 -5.27 19.53
N GLU A 71 -62.49 -5.81 20.58
CA GLU A 71 -62.66 -5.33 21.95
C GLU A 71 -61.32 -5.24 22.66
N LEU A 72 -61.14 -4.23 23.51
CA LEU A 72 -59.97 -4.15 24.38
C LEU A 72 -60.20 -5.04 25.60
N VAL A 73 -59.18 -5.77 26.03
CA VAL A 73 -59.27 -6.60 27.25
C VAL A 73 -59.23 -5.67 28.47
N PRO A 74 -60.29 -5.60 29.31
CA PRO A 74 -60.37 -4.62 30.41
C PRO A 74 -59.23 -4.72 31.42
N GLU A 75 -58.75 -5.95 31.66
CA GLU A 75 -57.66 -6.25 32.60
C GLU A 75 -56.27 -5.94 32.02
N ARG A 76 -56.15 -5.92 30.69
CA ARG A 76 -54.89 -5.69 29.95
C ARG A 76 -55.16 -4.78 28.74
N PRO A 77 -55.24 -3.44 28.93
CA PRO A 77 -55.62 -2.50 27.87
C PRO A 77 -54.68 -2.43 26.66
N ARG A 78 -53.49 -3.05 26.75
CA ARG A 78 -52.55 -3.19 25.63
C ARG A 78 -52.89 -4.34 24.69
N GLU A 79 -53.80 -5.22 25.09
CA GLU A 79 -54.20 -6.39 24.34
C GLU A 79 -55.58 -6.21 23.73
N VAL A 80 -55.71 -6.70 22.49
CA VAL A 80 -56.93 -6.60 21.71
C VAL A 80 -57.48 -7.99 21.46
N ARG A 81 -58.74 -8.19 21.83
CA ARG A 81 -59.51 -9.40 21.53
C ARG A 81 -60.27 -9.19 20.23
N ALA A 82 -60.00 -10.01 19.24
CA ALA A 82 -60.71 -10.01 17.97
C ALA A 82 -61.58 -11.26 17.86
N GLY A 83 -62.88 -11.08 17.61
CA GLY A 83 -63.77 -12.16 17.20
C GLY A 83 -63.73 -12.31 15.69
N ILE A 84 -63.54 -13.53 15.20
CA ILE A 84 -63.57 -13.84 13.76
C ILE A 84 -64.64 -14.87 13.46
N ALA A 85 -65.26 -14.77 12.28
CA ALA A 85 -66.13 -15.80 11.74
C ALA A 85 -65.47 -16.42 10.50
N VAL A 86 -65.19 -17.72 10.56
CA VAL A 86 -64.45 -18.49 9.55
C VAL A 86 -65.35 -19.59 8.99
N ALA A 87 -65.21 -19.91 7.70
CA ALA A 87 -65.96 -21.01 7.09
C ALA A 87 -65.68 -22.35 7.79
N GLU A 88 -66.72 -23.15 8.07
CA GLU A 88 -66.66 -24.45 8.79
C GLU A 88 -65.68 -25.46 8.17
N ARG A 89 -65.34 -25.31 6.88
CA ARG A 89 -64.41 -26.19 6.15
C ARG A 89 -62.93 -25.81 6.34
N THR A 90 -62.64 -24.76 7.09
CA THR A 90 -61.27 -24.27 7.31
C THR A 90 -60.63 -25.06 8.45
N PRO A 91 -59.47 -25.70 8.23
CA PRO A 91 -58.80 -26.49 9.26
C PRO A 91 -58.09 -25.57 10.27
N VAL A 92 -58.84 -25.03 11.24
CA VAL A 92 -58.31 -24.21 12.33
C VAL A 92 -58.02 -25.10 13.54
N HIS A 93 -56.73 -25.30 13.80
CA HIS A 93 -56.20 -26.17 14.84
C HIS A 93 -55.50 -25.37 15.95
N THR A 94 -55.20 -25.99 17.08
CA THR A 94 -54.51 -25.31 18.20
C THR A 94 -53.11 -24.80 17.88
N ASP A 95 -52.47 -25.34 16.85
CA ASP A 95 -51.16 -24.94 16.35
C ASP A 95 -51.25 -23.87 15.23
N THR A 96 -52.47 -23.42 14.88
CA THR A 96 -52.66 -22.36 13.89
C THR A 96 -52.08 -21.05 14.41
N ARG A 97 -51.13 -20.50 13.66
CA ARG A 97 -50.48 -19.23 14.00
C ARG A 97 -51.32 -18.06 13.50
N VAL A 98 -51.37 -17.01 14.30
CA VAL A 98 -52.16 -15.81 14.00
C VAL A 98 -51.21 -14.64 13.78
N GLY A 99 -51.35 -14.00 12.61
CA GLY A 99 -50.61 -12.83 12.19
C GLY A 99 -51.52 -11.71 11.71
N LEU A 100 -50.95 -10.52 11.53
CA LEU A 100 -51.56 -9.43 10.76
C LEU A 100 -50.80 -9.33 9.44
N ASP A 101 -51.53 -9.31 8.33
CA ASP A 101 -50.97 -9.04 7.00
C ASP A 101 -51.61 -7.78 6.43
N PHE A 102 -51.01 -7.17 5.42
CA PHE A 102 -51.48 -5.92 4.82
C PHE A 102 -51.70 -6.11 3.32
N GLN A 103 -52.96 -6.07 2.88
CA GLN A 103 -53.31 -6.28 1.48
C GLN A 103 -53.44 -4.97 0.70
N GLY A 104 -52.98 -5.02 -0.55
CA GLY A 104 -53.12 -3.95 -1.54
C GLY A 104 -52.17 -2.77 -1.33
N LEU A 105 -52.19 -1.83 -2.27
CA LEU A 105 -51.31 -0.65 -2.28
C LEU A 105 -51.61 0.32 -1.12
N THR A 106 -52.84 0.32 -0.63
CA THR A 106 -53.29 1.13 0.51
C THR A 106 -52.96 0.48 1.86
N GLY A 107 -52.47 -0.77 1.87
CA GLY A 107 -52.04 -1.48 3.07
C GLY A 107 -53.15 -1.68 4.09
N VAL A 108 -54.31 -2.17 3.66
CA VAL A 108 -55.42 -2.46 4.59
C VAL A 108 -55.07 -3.71 5.40
N PRO A 109 -55.10 -3.66 6.74
CA PRO A 109 -54.77 -4.82 7.56
C PRO A 109 -55.85 -5.89 7.48
N VAL A 110 -55.40 -7.13 7.43
CA VAL A 110 -56.20 -8.35 7.42
C VAL A 110 -55.59 -9.36 8.39
N ILE A 111 -56.42 -10.25 8.94
CA ILE A 111 -55.92 -11.31 9.82
C ILE A 111 -55.41 -12.46 8.95
N ALA A 112 -54.18 -12.87 9.17
CA ALA A 112 -53.60 -14.04 8.52
C ALA A 112 -53.54 -15.20 9.53
N LEU A 113 -54.11 -16.33 9.14
CA LEU A 113 -54.02 -17.61 9.84
C LEU A 113 -53.07 -18.50 9.04
N GLU A 114 -52.07 -19.05 9.70
CA GLU A 114 -51.16 -20.02 9.11
C GLU A 114 -51.39 -21.38 9.76
N GLY A 115 -51.73 -22.39 8.96
CA GLY A 115 -51.91 -23.75 9.46
C GLY A 115 -50.61 -24.28 10.04
N GLY A 116 -50.68 -24.96 11.18
CA GLY A 116 -49.51 -25.58 11.77
C GLY A 116 -49.15 -26.91 11.09
N ASP A 117 -47.98 -27.45 11.47
CA ASP A 117 -47.38 -28.61 10.84
C ASP A 117 -47.93 -29.96 11.36
N ASP A 118 -48.77 -29.96 12.41
CA ASP A 118 -49.29 -31.19 13.03
C ASP A 118 -50.71 -31.54 12.51
N PRO A 119 -50.86 -32.60 11.68
CA PRO A 119 -52.15 -33.00 11.13
C PRO A 119 -53.13 -33.60 12.16
N GLN A 120 -52.66 -33.91 13.39
CA GLN A 120 -53.48 -34.48 14.47
C GLN A 120 -53.84 -33.46 15.56
N ALA A 121 -53.45 -32.19 15.39
CA ALA A 121 -53.76 -31.16 16.36
C ALA A 121 -55.28 -31.05 16.60
N PRO A 122 -55.73 -30.97 17.86
CA PRO A 122 -57.16 -30.83 18.16
C PRO A 122 -57.71 -29.51 17.60
N PRO A 123 -59.02 -29.44 17.29
CA PRO A 123 -59.64 -28.19 16.84
C PRO A 123 -59.50 -27.11 17.92
N ALA A 124 -59.19 -25.88 17.51
CA ALA A 124 -58.98 -24.76 18.43
C ALA A 124 -60.30 -24.42 19.17
N ARG A 125 -60.36 -24.71 20.47
CA ARG A 125 -61.50 -24.31 21.34
C ARG A 125 -61.15 -23.18 22.30
N GLU A 126 -59.86 -22.90 22.46
CA GLU A 126 -59.32 -21.81 23.28
C GLU A 126 -58.84 -20.66 22.39
N PRO A 127 -58.76 -19.42 22.90
CA PRO A 127 -58.38 -18.27 22.09
C PRO A 127 -56.95 -18.40 21.56
N LEU A 128 -56.78 -18.27 20.25
CA LEU A 128 -55.47 -18.30 19.60
C LEU A 128 -54.72 -17.00 19.90
N VAL A 129 -53.44 -17.12 20.27
CA VAL A 129 -52.58 -15.99 20.63
C VAL A 129 -51.66 -15.64 19.47
N ALA A 130 -51.62 -14.37 19.08
CA ALA A 130 -50.75 -13.90 18.00
C ALA A 130 -49.27 -13.88 18.41
N GLU A 131 -48.37 -14.19 17.46
CA GLU A 131 -46.92 -14.14 17.70
C GLU A 131 -46.42 -12.70 17.97
N LYS A 132 -45.33 -12.57 18.74
CA LYS A 132 -44.72 -11.26 19.01
C LYS A 132 -44.21 -10.63 17.71
N GLY A 133 -44.66 -9.41 17.43
CA GLY A 133 -44.36 -8.67 16.20
C GLY A 133 -45.41 -8.85 15.10
N ALA A 134 -46.45 -9.65 15.31
CA ALA A 134 -47.52 -9.91 14.34
C ALA A 134 -48.23 -8.64 13.83
N GLY A 135 -48.26 -7.55 14.60
CA GLY A 135 -48.88 -6.28 14.20
C GLY A 135 -47.97 -5.30 13.42
N ARG A 136 -46.71 -5.69 13.12
CA ARG A 136 -45.72 -4.77 12.53
C ARG A 136 -45.79 -4.76 11.01
N SER A 137 -45.92 -3.57 10.41
CA SER A 137 -45.79 -3.41 8.95
C SER A 137 -44.31 -3.41 8.50
N MET A 138 -44.04 -3.93 7.30
CA MET A 138 -42.68 -3.95 6.69
C MET A 138 -42.06 -2.54 6.61
N THR A 139 -42.87 -1.52 6.33
CA THR A 139 -42.43 -0.12 6.27
C THR A 139 -41.96 0.40 7.63
N GLN A 140 -42.56 -0.07 8.71
CA GLN A 140 -42.17 0.31 10.06
C GLN A 140 -40.85 -0.36 10.47
N ALA A 141 -40.67 -1.64 10.12
CA ALA A 141 -39.40 -2.33 10.28
C ALA A 141 -38.26 -1.66 9.49
N ALA A 142 -38.53 -1.20 8.25
CA ALA A 142 -37.56 -0.48 7.43
C ALA A 142 -37.16 0.88 8.03
N ARG A 143 -38.12 1.65 8.57
CA ARG A 143 -37.85 2.94 9.24
C ARG A 143 -37.05 2.77 10.52
N ASP A 144 -37.30 1.71 11.29
CA ASP A 144 -36.53 1.39 12.48
C ASP A 144 -35.10 0.94 12.12
N ALA A 145 -34.93 0.22 11.00
CA ALA A 145 -33.61 -0.14 10.48
C ALA A 145 -32.80 1.09 10.03
N LEU A 146 -33.42 2.04 9.32
CA LEU A 146 -32.79 3.30 8.92
C LEU A 146 -32.31 4.12 10.13
N ARG A 147 -33.15 4.25 11.17
CA ARG A 147 -32.77 4.95 12.41
C ARG A 147 -31.61 4.26 13.14
N ARG A 148 -31.47 2.94 13.03
CA ARG A 148 -30.30 2.21 13.57
C ARG A 148 -29.03 2.44 12.74
N VAL A 149 -29.15 2.63 11.43
CA VAL A 149 -28.00 2.97 10.57
C VAL A 149 -27.47 4.36 10.90
N ASP A 150 -28.35 5.35 11.12
CA ASP A 150 -27.94 6.70 11.54
C ASP A 150 -27.22 6.71 12.89
N ALA A 151 -27.69 5.89 13.85
CA ALA A 151 -27.05 5.75 15.16
C ALA A 151 -25.66 5.10 15.05
N VAL A 152 -25.51 4.06 14.24
CA VAL A 152 -24.22 3.38 14.02
C VAL A 152 -23.23 4.29 13.28
N LEU A 153 -23.68 5.12 12.33
CA LEU A 153 -22.83 6.09 11.65
C LEU A 153 -22.35 7.22 12.59
N SER A 154 -23.22 7.68 13.49
CA SER A 154 -22.87 8.70 14.48
C SER A 154 -21.88 8.18 15.54
N ASP A 155 -22.03 6.92 15.98
CA ASP A 155 -21.18 6.33 17.02
C ASP A 155 -19.80 5.87 16.49
N ASN A 156 -19.63 5.71 15.17
CA ASN A 156 -18.36 5.29 14.53
C ASN A 156 -17.50 6.45 14.00
N ALA A 157 -17.84 7.71 14.29
CA ALA A 157 -17.09 8.88 13.82
C ALA A 157 -15.66 8.97 14.40
N ALA A 158 -15.45 8.55 15.66
CA ALA A 158 -14.14 8.64 16.31
C ALA A 158 -13.08 7.66 15.73
N PRO A 159 -13.40 6.37 15.46
CA PRO A 159 -12.49 5.46 14.74
C PRO A 159 -12.17 5.88 13.29
N LEU A 160 -13.07 6.61 12.64
CA LEU A 160 -12.85 7.06 11.27
C LEU A 160 -11.81 8.19 11.21
N HIS A 161 -11.83 9.12 12.17
CA HIS A 161 -10.82 10.17 12.29
C HIS A 161 -9.42 9.62 12.57
N SER A 162 -9.29 8.62 13.45
CA SER A 162 -7.98 8.00 13.72
C SER A 162 -7.41 7.26 12.50
N THR A 163 -8.26 6.73 11.63
CA THR A 163 -7.83 6.10 10.37
C THR A 163 -7.30 7.15 9.38
N ILE A 164 -7.91 8.33 9.34
CA ILE A 164 -7.46 9.45 8.50
C ILE A 164 -6.12 10.00 8.98
N ASP A 165 -5.93 10.15 10.30
CA ASP A 165 -4.66 10.61 10.90
C ASP A 165 -3.52 9.60 10.70
N ASN A 166 -3.82 8.29 10.77
CA ASN A 166 -2.84 7.26 10.46
C ASN A 166 -2.47 7.25 8.96
N LEU A 167 -3.43 7.51 8.08
CA LEU A 167 -3.20 7.58 6.64
C LEU A 167 -2.34 8.79 6.26
N SER A 168 -2.56 9.95 6.89
CA SER A 168 -1.73 11.14 6.68
C SER A 168 -0.30 10.94 7.21
N THR A 169 -0.15 10.35 8.39
CA THR A 169 1.17 9.99 8.97
C THR A 169 1.93 9.00 8.07
N PHE A 170 1.24 7.99 7.54
CA PHE A 170 1.79 7.03 6.59
C PHE A 170 2.17 7.69 5.26
N ALA A 171 1.30 8.52 4.69
CA ALA A 171 1.55 9.25 3.46
C ALA A 171 2.74 10.22 3.61
N GLU A 172 2.89 10.85 4.77
CA GLU A 172 4.01 11.71 5.07
C GLU A 172 5.32 10.92 5.30
N GLY A 173 5.22 9.72 5.90
CA GLY A 173 6.31 8.74 5.97
C GLY A 173 6.75 8.23 4.59
N LEU A 174 5.81 8.06 3.66
CA LEU A 174 6.07 7.69 2.27
C LEU A 174 6.71 8.86 1.50
N ALA A 175 6.18 10.07 1.64
CA ALA A 175 6.72 11.28 1.02
C ALA A 175 8.15 11.59 1.49
N ARG A 176 8.49 11.31 2.76
CA ARG A 176 9.86 11.42 3.29
C ARG A 176 10.82 10.34 2.74
N ASN A 177 10.29 9.19 2.32
CA ASN A 177 11.08 8.08 1.78
C ASN A 177 11.08 8.01 0.24
N THR A 178 10.41 8.92 -0.45
CA THR A 178 10.44 9.04 -1.92
C THR A 178 11.86 8.97 -2.51
N PRO A 179 12.89 9.66 -1.95
CA PRO A 179 14.27 9.56 -2.48
C PRO A 179 14.88 8.15 -2.39
N LYS A 180 14.46 7.34 -1.40
CA LYS A 180 14.91 5.95 -1.27
C LYS A 180 14.17 5.03 -2.23
N LEU A 181 12.91 5.31 -2.52
CA LEU A 181 12.13 4.57 -3.52
C LEU A 181 12.67 4.81 -4.93
N ASP A 182 13.06 6.04 -5.26
CA ASP A 182 13.76 6.36 -6.50
C ASP A 182 15.09 5.58 -6.62
N GLY A 183 15.84 5.45 -5.51
CA GLY A 183 17.06 4.65 -5.45
C GLY A 183 16.84 3.14 -5.66
N ILE A 184 15.73 2.60 -5.15
CA ILE A 184 15.36 1.18 -5.33
C ILE A 184 14.92 0.93 -6.78
N VAL A 185 14.11 1.82 -7.36
CA VAL A 185 13.68 1.73 -8.77
C VAL A 185 14.88 1.85 -9.69
N ALA A 186 15.77 2.83 -9.49
CA ALA A 186 16.99 2.97 -10.26
C ALA A 186 17.96 1.77 -10.07
N GLY A 187 17.99 1.18 -8.87
CA GLY A 187 18.73 -0.05 -8.59
C GLY A 187 18.18 -1.24 -9.37
N LEU A 188 16.86 -1.40 -9.41
CA LEU A 188 16.18 -2.46 -10.13
C LEU A 188 16.27 -2.27 -11.65
N GLU A 189 16.19 -1.05 -12.15
CA GLU A 189 16.44 -0.68 -13.55
C GLU A 189 17.88 -1.04 -13.97
N ARG A 190 18.88 -0.81 -13.11
CA ARG A 190 20.27 -1.24 -13.35
C ARG A 190 20.42 -2.76 -13.34
N MET A 191 19.73 -3.47 -12.45
CA MET A 191 19.78 -4.94 -12.39
C MET A 191 19.06 -5.62 -13.56
N THR A 192 18.02 -5.00 -14.08
CA THR A 192 17.23 -5.52 -15.22
C THR A 192 17.75 -5.05 -16.58
N GLY A 193 18.87 -4.30 -16.60
CA GLY A 193 19.47 -3.78 -17.82
C GLY A 193 18.71 -2.63 -18.48
N GLY A 194 17.73 -2.04 -17.78
CA GLY A 194 16.87 -0.94 -18.26
C GLY A 194 17.32 0.47 -17.87
N GLY A 195 18.42 0.62 -17.14
CA GLY A 195 18.98 1.94 -16.82
C GLY A 195 19.70 2.58 -18.01
N ALA A 196 19.81 3.92 -17.99
CA ALA A 196 20.75 4.62 -18.87
C ALA A 196 22.13 3.93 -18.80
N PRO A 197 22.83 3.70 -19.93
CA PRO A 197 24.11 3.03 -19.92
C PRO A 197 25.01 3.70 -18.89
N ALA A 198 25.57 2.92 -17.96
CA ALA A 198 26.45 3.44 -16.93
C ALA A 198 27.45 4.39 -17.58
N PRO A 199 27.60 5.63 -17.06
CA PRO A 199 28.44 6.63 -17.70
C PRO A 199 29.81 5.99 -17.97
N ARG A 200 30.27 6.07 -19.23
CA ARG A 200 31.53 5.46 -19.64
C ARG A 200 32.62 6.01 -18.73
N LYS A 201 33.20 5.13 -17.91
CA LYS A 201 34.26 5.55 -16.99
C LYS A 201 35.45 6.06 -17.80
N VAL A 202 35.85 7.30 -17.55
CA VAL A 202 37.05 7.91 -18.11
C VAL A 202 38.21 7.56 -17.19
N ALA A 203 39.19 6.84 -17.73
CA ALA A 203 40.41 6.51 -17.05
C ALA A 203 41.44 7.63 -17.26
N TYR A 204 42.02 8.11 -16.17
CA TYR A 204 43.11 9.07 -16.11
C TYR A 204 44.40 8.36 -15.72
N ASP A 205 45.54 8.90 -16.14
CA ASP A 205 46.86 8.31 -15.87
C ASP A 205 47.82 9.40 -15.38
N LEU A 206 48.94 8.97 -14.79
CA LEU A 206 50.08 9.81 -14.46
C LEU A 206 51.16 9.61 -15.52
N HIS A 207 52.00 10.61 -15.75
CA HIS A 207 53.13 10.51 -16.66
C HIS A 207 54.43 10.31 -15.90
N ALA A 208 55.31 9.48 -16.47
CA ALA A 208 56.67 9.36 -15.99
C ALA A 208 57.45 10.66 -16.24
N VAL A 209 58.47 10.91 -15.43
CA VAL A 209 59.37 12.05 -15.64
C VAL A 209 60.28 11.75 -16.82
N ASP A 210 60.13 12.49 -17.90
CA ASP A 210 60.97 12.34 -19.10
C ASP A 210 62.23 13.22 -19.06
N SER A 211 62.25 14.27 -18.23
CA SER A 211 63.36 15.21 -18.14
C SER A 211 63.73 15.58 -16.70
N PHE A 212 65.01 15.42 -16.42
CA PHE A 212 65.68 15.74 -15.16
C PHE A 212 66.57 17.00 -15.27
N GLY A 213 66.42 17.76 -16.37
CA GLY A 213 67.23 18.94 -16.66
C GLY A 213 68.72 18.65 -16.76
N ALA A 214 69.54 19.68 -16.52
CA ALA A 214 71.00 19.57 -16.54
C ALA A 214 71.59 18.77 -15.37
N GLN A 215 70.78 18.21 -14.47
CA GLN A 215 71.26 17.44 -13.31
C GLN A 215 71.35 15.92 -13.57
N ARG A 216 71.14 15.47 -14.81
CA ARG A 216 71.22 14.05 -15.24
C ARG A 216 72.66 13.46 -15.24
N HIS A 217 73.60 14.02 -14.51
CA HIS A 217 75.02 13.64 -14.62
C HIS A 217 75.44 12.47 -13.71
N ALA A 218 74.63 12.10 -12.72
CA ALA A 218 74.90 10.95 -11.86
C ALA A 218 74.24 9.69 -12.42
N LYS A 219 74.98 8.57 -12.47
CA LYS A 219 74.38 7.24 -12.66
C LYS A 219 73.73 6.79 -11.37
N LEU A 220 72.76 5.88 -11.45
CA LEU A 220 72.28 5.23 -10.23
C LEU A 220 73.41 4.35 -9.66
N PRO A 221 73.63 4.36 -8.33
CA PRO A 221 74.82 3.77 -7.71
C PRO A 221 74.84 2.24 -7.79
N GLU A 222 73.67 1.60 -7.71
CA GLU A 222 73.52 0.15 -7.84
C GLU A 222 72.12 -0.22 -8.34
N GLN A 223 71.97 -1.43 -8.88
CA GLN A 223 70.69 -1.94 -9.35
C GLN A 223 69.81 -2.33 -8.15
N LEU A 224 68.72 -1.58 -7.97
CA LEU A 224 67.76 -1.79 -6.89
C LEU A 224 66.61 -2.71 -7.31
N VAL A 225 65.85 -3.21 -6.35
CA VAL A 225 64.56 -3.86 -6.58
C VAL A 225 63.44 -3.03 -5.97
N MET A 226 62.44 -2.68 -6.77
CA MET A 226 61.24 -1.96 -6.34
C MET A 226 60.06 -2.93 -6.22
N ALA A 227 59.59 -3.13 -4.99
CA ALA A 227 58.32 -3.81 -4.73
C ALA A 227 57.14 -2.88 -5.04
N GLU A 228 55.94 -3.45 -5.13
CA GLU A 228 54.72 -2.63 -5.18
C GLU A 228 54.66 -1.74 -3.93
N PRO A 229 54.36 -0.44 -4.07
CA PRO A 229 54.21 0.46 -2.94
C PRO A 229 53.19 -0.07 -1.92
N THR A 230 53.55 -0.03 -0.64
CA THR A 230 52.57 -0.31 0.42
C THR A 230 51.66 0.89 0.61
N ALA A 231 50.38 0.67 0.90
CA ALA A 231 49.44 1.76 1.17
C ALA A 231 48.30 1.28 2.09
N ILE A 232 47.68 2.21 2.82
CA ILE A 232 46.45 1.94 3.58
C ILE A 232 45.30 1.56 2.64
N ALA A 233 44.31 0.81 3.13
CA ALA A 233 43.20 0.29 2.31
C ALA A 233 42.47 1.36 1.48
N ARG A 234 42.30 2.58 2.03
CA ARG A 234 41.67 3.70 1.30
C ARG A 234 42.43 4.07 0.00
N LEU A 235 43.76 3.96 0.00
CA LEU A 235 44.61 4.27 -1.14
C LEU A 235 44.71 3.11 -2.14
N GLN A 236 44.24 1.91 -1.79
CA GLN A 236 44.20 0.76 -2.71
C GLN A 236 42.94 0.84 -3.60
N THR A 237 42.83 1.90 -4.38
CA THR A 237 41.63 2.25 -5.15
C THR A 237 42.00 2.79 -6.52
N GLN A 238 41.02 2.85 -7.43
CA GLN A 238 41.11 3.59 -8.70
C GLN A 238 40.37 4.93 -8.62
N ARG A 239 39.77 5.29 -7.48
CA ARG A 239 38.96 6.50 -7.34
C ARG A 239 39.82 7.73 -7.06
N PHE A 240 39.33 8.90 -7.46
CA PHE A 240 39.79 10.16 -6.89
C PHE A 240 39.35 10.23 -5.42
N LEU A 241 40.30 10.54 -4.53
CA LEU A 241 40.06 10.63 -3.10
C LEU A 241 40.04 12.09 -2.68
N PHE A 242 39.18 12.42 -1.72
CA PHE A 242 39.00 13.76 -1.19
C PHE A 242 39.22 13.75 0.32
N THR A 243 39.76 14.84 0.83
CA THR A 243 39.84 15.13 2.28
C THR A 243 39.24 16.51 2.54
N PRO A 244 38.15 16.64 3.33
CA PRO A 244 37.39 15.55 3.97
C PRO A 244 36.75 14.58 2.97
N ASP A 245 36.40 13.38 3.46
CA ASP A 245 35.85 12.28 2.66
C ASP A 245 34.42 12.64 2.23
N GLU A 246 34.29 13.23 1.05
CA GLU A 246 33.03 13.71 0.48
C GLU A 246 32.86 13.20 -0.96
N GLU A 247 31.63 12.81 -1.31
CA GLU A 247 31.28 12.51 -2.70
C GLU A 247 31.07 13.81 -3.46
N ILE A 248 32.03 14.12 -4.33
CA ILE A 248 32.01 15.31 -5.18
C ILE A 248 31.30 15.00 -6.50
N GLN A 249 30.27 15.79 -6.82
CA GLN A 249 29.54 15.69 -8.09
C GLN A 249 30.50 15.85 -9.29
N GLY A 250 30.31 15.02 -10.33
CA GLY A 250 31.10 15.06 -11.55
C GLY A 250 32.33 14.14 -11.54
N PHE A 251 32.63 13.47 -10.42
CA PHE A 251 33.68 12.45 -10.34
C PHE A 251 33.12 11.01 -10.43
N GLU A 252 31.82 10.79 -10.59
CA GLU A 252 31.23 9.43 -10.62
C GLU A 252 31.73 8.57 -11.79
N GLY A 253 32.06 9.23 -12.90
CA GLY A 253 32.62 8.61 -14.11
C GLY A 253 34.14 8.67 -14.22
N ALA A 254 34.85 9.21 -13.23
CA ALA A 254 36.30 9.41 -13.30
C ALA A 254 37.04 8.40 -12.43
N GLN A 255 38.06 7.76 -12.99
CA GLN A 255 38.93 6.83 -12.28
C GLN A 255 40.35 6.89 -12.81
N TRP A 256 41.31 6.39 -12.03
CA TRP A 256 42.67 6.11 -12.46
C TRP A 256 42.72 4.87 -13.34
N SER A 257 43.74 4.76 -14.18
CA SER A 257 43.94 3.65 -15.11
C SER A 257 44.22 2.32 -14.40
N ASP A 258 44.78 2.38 -13.19
CA ASP A 258 45.00 1.25 -12.29
C ASP A 258 44.85 1.70 -10.83
N SER A 259 44.95 0.77 -9.88
CA SER A 259 45.02 1.08 -8.46
C SER A 259 46.22 1.99 -8.17
N LEU A 260 46.06 2.94 -7.24
CA LEU A 260 47.09 3.94 -6.97
C LEU A 260 48.49 3.35 -6.70
N PRO A 261 48.66 2.26 -5.91
CA PRO A 261 49.98 1.67 -5.69
C PRO A 261 50.63 1.16 -6.99
N VAL A 262 49.87 0.42 -7.80
CA VAL A 262 50.35 -0.14 -9.07
C VAL A 262 50.69 0.96 -10.07
N LEU A 263 49.81 1.97 -10.19
CA LEU A 263 50.01 3.13 -11.05
C LEU A 263 51.27 3.91 -10.65
N VAL A 264 51.41 4.24 -9.36
CA VAL A 264 52.59 4.93 -8.83
C VAL A 264 53.86 4.12 -9.06
N GLN A 265 53.83 2.80 -8.84
CA GLN A 265 54.98 1.93 -9.11
C GLN A 265 55.41 2.01 -10.58
N ALA A 266 54.45 1.82 -11.49
CA ALA A 266 54.73 1.78 -12.93
C ALA A 266 55.37 3.09 -13.41
N ARG A 267 54.83 4.23 -12.97
CA ARG A 267 55.35 5.55 -13.38
C ARG A 267 56.65 5.93 -12.69
N LEU A 268 56.88 5.49 -11.45
CA LEU A 268 58.18 5.66 -10.80
C LEU A 268 59.25 4.81 -11.49
N LEU A 269 58.97 3.54 -11.77
CA LEU A 269 59.87 2.64 -12.49
C LEU A 269 60.25 3.23 -13.85
N GLN A 270 59.26 3.64 -14.64
CA GLN A 270 59.48 4.30 -15.93
C GLN A 270 60.27 5.61 -15.79
N SER A 271 60.07 6.38 -14.70
CA SER A 271 60.87 7.58 -14.44
C SER A 271 62.34 7.27 -14.14
N PHE A 272 62.63 6.16 -13.44
CA PHE A 272 64.00 5.68 -13.26
C PHE A 272 64.62 5.20 -14.56
N GLU A 273 63.88 4.48 -15.40
CA GLU A 273 64.33 4.04 -16.73
C GLU A 273 64.65 5.24 -17.63
N ASN A 274 63.80 6.27 -17.60
CA ASN A 274 64.02 7.53 -18.31
C ASN A 274 65.28 8.27 -17.81
N TYR A 275 65.64 8.10 -16.54
CA TYR A 275 66.85 8.67 -15.95
C TYR A 275 68.10 7.90 -16.40
N ASP A 276 68.16 6.60 -16.07
CA ASP A 276 69.27 5.67 -16.32
C ASP A 276 68.73 4.24 -16.52
N VAL A 277 68.50 3.86 -17.78
CA VAL A 277 67.91 2.57 -18.16
C VAL A 277 68.77 1.37 -17.75
N GLU A 278 70.09 1.52 -17.64
CA GLU A 278 70.99 0.40 -17.32
C GLU A 278 70.91 0.01 -15.84
N HIS A 279 70.64 0.98 -14.97
CA HIS A 279 70.67 0.82 -13.50
C HIS A 279 69.31 1.09 -12.85
N ALA A 280 68.25 1.28 -13.64
CA ALA A 280 66.91 1.45 -13.13
C ALA A 280 66.53 0.28 -12.21
N PRO A 281 65.74 0.54 -11.15
CA PRO A 281 65.26 -0.52 -10.28
C PRO A 281 64.54 -1.60 -11.11
N LEU A 282 64.70 -2.85 -10.73
CA LEU A 282 63.93 -3.96 -11.29
C LEU A 282 62.68 -4.19 -10.46
N ARG A 283 61.65 -4.75 -11.11
CA ARG A 283 60.42 -5.15 -10.42
C ARG A 283 60.69 -6.41 -9.56
N ALA A 284 60.07 -6.53 -8.39
CA ALA A 284 60.40 -7.60 -7.43
C ALA A 284 60.18 -9.04 -7.94
N ASP A 285 59.36 -9.22 -8.97
CA ASP A 285 59.10 -10.48 -9.67
C ASP A 285 60.18 -10.87 -10.70
N SER A 286 61.16 -10.00 -10.95
CA SER A 286 62.25 -10.25 -11.92
C SER A 286 63.26 -11.34 -11.51
N GLY A 287 63.16 -11.90 -10.30
CA GLY A 287 64.00 -13.00 -9.84
C GLY A 287 65.43 -12.64 -9.46
N VAL A 288 65.76 -11.34 -9.33
CA VAL A 288 67.07 -10.88 -8.88
C VAL A 288 67.19 -11.02 -7.36
N GLU A 289 67.83 -12.10 -6.92
CA GLU A 289 68.08 -12.36 -5.50
C GLU A 289 69.26 -11.53 -4.97
N GLY A 290 69.13 -11.02 -3.75
CA GLY A 290 70.21 -10.34 -3.05
C GLY A 290 70.54 -8.93 -3.54
N ALA A 291 69.67 -8.28 -4.32
CA ALA A 291 69.77 -6.85 -4.60
C ALA A 291 69.17 -6.00 -3.45
N PRO A 292 69.68 -4.78 -3.20
CA PRO A 292 69.05 -3.85 -2.26
C PRO A 292 67.66 -3.45 -2.75
N ARG A 293 66.76 -3.16 -1.81
CA ARG A 293 65.35 -2.88 -2.10
C ARG A 293 65.02 -1.41 -1.88
N LEU A 294 64.32 -0.82 -2.84
CA LEU A 294 63.65 0.47 -2.70
C LEU A 294 62.20 0.21 -2.30
N LEU A 295 61.90 0.41 -1.02
CA LEU A 295 60.56 0.28 -0.46
C LEU A 295 59.87 1.64 -0.49
N ILE A 296 58.67 1.67 -1.06
CA ILE A 296 57.82 2.86 -1.13
C ILE A 296 56.57 2.61 -0.28
N ASP A 297 56.23 3.56 0.58
CA ASP A 297 54.99 3.59 1.35
C ASP A 297 54.20 4.84 0.96
N LEU A 298 53.09 4.64 0.25
CA LEU A 298 52.21 5.70 -0.22
C LEU A 298 51.31 6.16 0.93
N ARG A 299 51.48 7.42 1.33
CA ARG A 299 50.85 8.00 2.52
C ARG A 299 49.67 8.89 2.20
N ARG A 300 49.76 9.67 1.12
CA ARG A 300 48.69 10.52 0.64
C ARG A 300 48.63 10.45 -0.87
N PHE A 301 47.40 10.42 -1.38
CA PHE A 301 47.09 10.58 -2.78
C PHE A 301 45.64 11.06 -2.83
N GLU A 302 45.46 12.36 -2.63
CA GLU A 302 44.14 12.93 -2.37
C GLU A 302 44.05 14.39 -2.80
N ILE A 303 42.83 14.83 -3.05
CA ILE A 303 42.48 16.23 -3.24
C ILE A 303 42.13 16.78 -1.87
N VAL A 304 42.95 17.70 -1.36
CA VAL A 304 42.63 18.46 -0.16
C VAL A 304 41.63 19.54 -0.58
N TRP A 305 40.39 19.40 -0.11
CA TRP A 305 39.29 20.30 -0.42
C TRP A 305 39.32 21.54 0.47
N GLY A 306 38.86 22.67 -0.07
CA GLY A 306 38.87 23.96 0.63
C GLY A 306 38.84 25.15 -0.35
N PRO A 307 39.07 26.38 0.12
CA PRO A 307 39.06 27.59 -0.71
C PRO A 307 40.06 27.56 -1.86
N GLN A 308 41.12 26.76 -1.72
CA GLN A 308 42.14 26.51 -2.73
C GLN A 308 42.38 25.00 -2.80
N PRO A 309 41.62 24.26 -3.62
CA PRO A 309 41.76 22.82 -3.70
C PRO A 309 43.15 22.45 -4.25
N ARG A 310 43.76 21.40 -3.69
CA ARG A 310 45.10 20.94 -4.09
C ARG A 310 45.16 19.43 -4.24
N ALA A 311 45.78 18.96 -5.32
CA ALA A 311 46.21 17.57 -5.44
C ALA A 311 47.47 17.36 -4.62
N THR A 312 47.48 16.39 -3.72
CA THR A 312 48.63 16.10 -2.84
C THR A 312 48.99 14.62 -2.91
N ILE A 313 50.27 14.37 -3.19
CA ILE A 313 50.86 13.03 -3.15
C ILE A 313 52.00 13.06 -2.14
N SER A 314 52.00 12.14 -1.18
CA SER A 314 53.14 11.96 -0.30
C SER A 314 53.48 10.49 -0.13
N LEU A 315 54.77 10.21 -0.08
CA LEU A 315 55.30 8.87 0.13
C LEU A 315 56.51 8.90 1.06
N SER A 316 56.77 7.78 1.71
CA SER A 316 58.09 7.53 2.31
C SER A 316 58.84 6.50 1.49
N ALA A 317 60.09 6.79 1.19
CA ALA A 317 61.00 5.91 0.47
C ALA A 317 62.10 5.42 1.42
N LYS A 318 62.45 4.14 1.32
CA LYS A 318 63.53 3.51 2.09
C LYS A 318 64.38 2.63 1.21
N ILE A 319 65.70 2.78 1.29
CA ILE A 319 66.66 1.87 0.67
C ILE A 319 67.09 0.88 1.75
N VAL A 320 66.87 -0.40 1.48
CA VAL A 320 67.18 -1.52 2.38
C VAL A 320 68.25 -2.38 1.75
N ASP A 321 69.33 -2.64 2.47
CA ASP A 321 70.41 -3.49 1.99
C ASP A 321 70.01 -4.97 1.90
N ARG A 322 70.96 -5.79 1.45
CA ARG A 322 70.80 -7.25 1.28
C ARG A 322 70.52 -7.99 2.59
N ASN A 323 70.89 -7.39 3.73
CA ASN A 323 70.71 -7.93 5.06
C ASN A 323 69.41 -7.46 5.73
N GLY A 324 68.61 -6.62 5.04
CA GLY A 324 67.38 -6.06 5.58
C GLY A 324 67.58 -4.79 6.43
N GLN A 325 68.78 -4.21 6.47
CA GLN A 325 69.06 -2.97 7.19
C GLN A 325 68.74 -1.75 6.32
N VAL A 326 68.14 -0.72 6.93
CA VAL A 326 67.82 0.53 6.23
C VAL A 326 69.10 1.35 6.05
N LYS A 327 69.56 1.53 4.80
CA LYS A 327 70.68 2.41 4.45
C LYS A 327 70.27 3.89 4.47
N ALA A 328 69.10 4.19 3.91
CA ALA A 328 68.60 5.56 3.80
C ALA A 328 67.07 5.58 3.81
N ALA A 329 66.50 6.68 4.28
CA ALA A 329 65.06 6.90 4.27
C ALA A 329 64.74 8.38 4.03
N LYS A 330 63.69 8.66 3.27
CA LYS A 330 63.24 10.02 2.99
C LYS A 330 61.72 10.10 2.86
N LEU A 331 61.13 11.16 3.41
CA LEU A 331 59.75 11.53 3.15
C LEU A 331 59.72 12.54 2.00
N ILE A 332 58.86 12.32 1.02
CA ILE A 332 58.74 13.15 -0.18
C ILE A 332 57.28 13.50 -0.38
N GLU A 333 57.02 14.76 -0.71
CA GLU A 333 55.67 15.28 -0.96
C GLU A 333 55.66 16.16 -2.20
N GLY A 334 54.67 15.96 -3.06
CA GLY A 334 54.34 16.83 -4.17
C GLY A 334 52.92 17.36 -4.01
N SER A 335 52.72 18.65 -4.28
CA SER A 335 51.39 19.27 -4.20
C SER A 335 51.22 20.34 -5.26
N GLU A 336 50.08 20.32 -5.96
CA GLU A 336 49.73 21.28 -7.00
C GLU A 336 48.31 21.82 -6.79
N GLY A 337 48.12 23.11 -7.05
CA GLY A 337 46.80 23.74 -6.98
C GLY A 337 45.89 23.32 -8.13
N ILE A 338 44.59 23.19 -7.84
CA ILE A 338 43.56 22.87 -8.83
C ILE A 338 42.77 24.14 -9.12
N SER A 339 42.81 24.62 -10.36
CA SER A 339 42.13 25.86 -10.75
C SER A 339 40.62 25.70 -10.86
N SER A 340 40.15 24.56 -11.38
CA SER A 340 38.73 24.21 -11.47
C SER A 340 38.54 22.76 -11.07
N LEU A 341 37.57 22.47 -10.22
CA LEU A 341 37.36 21.13 -9.68
C LEU A 341 36.65 20.22 -10.70
N THR A 342 37.39 19.82 -11.72
CA THR A 342 36.97 18.82 -12.71
C THR A 342 37.95 17.66 -12.71
N PRO A 343 37.54 16.45 -13.13
CA PRO A 343 38.45 15.30 -13.18
C PRO A 343 39.70 15.53 -14.03
N SER A 344 39.58 16.26 -15.16
CA SER A 344 40.72 16.57 -16.04
C SER A 344 41.74 17.49 -15.39
N GLU A 345 41.28 18.57 -14.75
CA GLU A 345 42.15 19.52 -14.04
C GLU A 345 42.78 18.89 -12.79
N ALA A 346 42.01 18.07 -12.07
CA ALA A 346 42.52 17.32 -10.93
C ALA A 346 43.62 16.32 -11.37
N ALA A 347 43.38 15.57 -12.45
CA ALA A 347 44.38 14.65 -13.00
C ALA A 347 45.66 15.39 -13.43
N ALA A 348 45.53 16.54 -14.10
CA ALA A 348 46.67 17.37 -14.48
C ALA A 348 47.44 17.92 -13.27
N ALA A 349 46.75 18.26 -12.18
CA ALA A 349 47.40 18.67 -10.93
C ALA A 349 48.14 17.51 -10.26
N PHE A 350 47.55 16.31 -10.20
CA PHE A 350 48.22 15.11 -9.73
C PHE A 350 49.44 14.75 -10.57
N ASP A 351 49.36 14.90 -11.89
CA ASP A 351 50.47 14.65 -12.81
C ASP A 351 51.68 15.55 -12.51
N LYS A 352 51.45 16.86 -12.32
CA LYS A 352 52.48 17.82 -11.92
C LYS A 352 53.04 17.54 -10.51
N ALA A 353 52.18 17.22 -9.56
CA ALA A 353 52.57 16.86 -8.20
C ALA A 353 53.44 15.59 -8.20
N PHE A 354 53.04 14.58 -8.97
CA PHE A 354 53.79 13.34 -9.18
C PHE A 354 55.13 13.62 -9.84
N GLY A 355 55.19 14.41 -10.91
CA GLY A 355 56.44 14.73 -11.60
C GLY A 355 57.47 15.44 -10.70
N THR A 356 57.01 16.31 -9.80
CA THR A 356 57.86 16.94 -8.78
C THR A 356 58.42 15.92 -7.80
N LEU A 357 57.54 15.07 -7.25
CA LEU A 357 57.89 14.04 -6.27
C LEU A 357 58.80 12.95 -6.87
N ALA A 358 58.51 12.49 -8.09
CA ALA A 358 59.29 11.47 -8.79
C ALA A 358 60.68 11.98 -9.15
N ARG A 359 60.80 13.24 -9.60
CA ARG A 359 62.10 13.88 -9.83
C ARG A 359 62.93 13.94 -8.56
N GLU A 360 62.32 14.35 -7.45
CA GLU A 360 63.01 14.39 -6.16
C GLU A 360 63.45 13.00 -5.69
N LEU A 361 62.61 11.98 -5.85
CA LEU A 361 62.92 10.61 -5.48
C LEU A 361 64.10 10.07 -6.28
N VAL A 362 64.05 10.17 -7.61
CA VAL A 362 65.11 9.65 -8.48
C VAL A 362 66.43 10.35 -8.20
N MET A 363 66.43 11.69 -8.08
CA MET A 363 67.63 12.45 -7.76
C MET A 363 68.19 12.12 -6.36
N TRP A 364 67.33 11.83 -5.39
CA TRP A 364 67.75 11.39 -4.06
C TRP A 364 68.40 10.00 -4.09
N VAL A 365 67.81 9.05 -4.81
CA VAL A 365 68.40 7.72 -4.98
C VAL A 365 69.74 7.79 -5.70
N ALA A 366 69.85 8.60 -6.76
CA ALA A 366 71.10 8.80 -7.50
C ALA A 366 72.21 9.45 -6.65
N ALA A 367 71.85 10.15 -5.58
CA ALA A 367 72.79 10.78 -4.65
C ALA A 367 73.11 9.94 -3.40
N THR A 368 72.53 8.74 -3.27
CA THR A 368 72.69 7.90 -2.07
C THR A 368 73.67 6.76 -2.34
N ASP A 369 74.88 6.84 -1.77
CA ASP A 369 75.94 5.81 -1.91
C ASP A 369 75.63 4.46 -1.23
#